data_AF-A0A6V8KI23-F1
#
_entry.id   AF-A0A6V8KI23-F1
#
_cell.length_a   1.000
_cell.length_b   1.000
_cell.length_c   1.000
_cell.angle_alpha   90.00
_cell.angle_beta   90.00
_cell.angle_gamma   90.00
#
_symmetry.space_group_name_H-M   'P 1'
#
loop_
_entity.id
_entity.type
_entity.pdbx_description
1 polymer ?
#
loop_
_entity_poly.entity_id
_entity_poly.type
_entity_poly.pdbx_seq_one_letter_code
_entity_poly.pdbx_strand_id
1 'polypeptide(L)'
;MLDPEVVSQLLVRRRRDDPLRELTPREREVLSLMAEGRSNTAIARILVVSDGAVEKHVRNIFTKLQLPPDEEQHRRVLAVLAYLGS
;
A
#
# COMPACT_ATOMS: atom_id res chain seq x y z
N MET A 1 6.83 14.09 -33.57
CA MET A 1 7.44 14.37 -32.25
C MET A 1 6.33 14.24 -31.22
N LEU A 2 6.54 13.46 -30.16
CA LEU A 2 5.58 13.39 -29.06
C LEU A 2 5.56 14.74 -28.34
N ASP A 3 4.36 15.29 -28.16
CA ASP A 3 4.16 16.60 -27.57
C ASP A 3 4.47 16.56 -26.05
N PRO A 4 5.37 17.42 -25.54
CA PRO A 4 5.70 17.50 -24.12
C PRO A 4 4.47 17.70 -23.22
N GLU A 5 3.44 18.38 -23.72
CA GLU A 5 2.19 18.62 -23.00
C GLU A 5 1.44 17.29 -22.73
N VAL A 6 1.41 16.41 -23.73
CA VAL A 6 0.73 15.10 -23.66
C VAL A 6 1.50 14.15 -22.73
N VAL A 7 2.83 14.19 -22.74
CA VAL A 7 3.68 13.43 -21.82
C VAL A 7 3.47 13.91 -20.38
N SER A 8 3.37 15.21 -20.17
CA SER A 8 3.11 15.81 -18.86
C SER A 8 1.75 15.40 -18.30
N GLN A 9 0.71 15.42 -19.14
CA GLN A 9 -0.64 14.98 -18.75
C GLN A 9 -0.70 13.47 -18.45
N LEU A 10 0.00 12.64 -19.23
CA LEU A 10 0.15 11.20 -18.97
C LEU A 10 0.85 10.94 -17.64
N LEU A 11 1.94 11.65 -17.34
CA LEU A 11 2.66 11.54 -16.07
C LEU A 11 1.83 12.03 -14.88
N VAL A 12 1.04 13.10 -15.04
CA VAL A 12 0.12 13.60 -14.01
C VAL A 12 -1.02 12.62 -13.76
N ARG A 13 -1.58 11.99 -14.80
CA ARG A 13 -2.59 10.93 -14.67
C ARG A 13 -2.02 9.71 -13.95
N ARG A 14 -0.86 9.20 -14.38
CA ARG A 14 -0.15 8.10 -13.71
C ARG A 14 0.14 8.39 -12.23
N ARG A 15 0.50 9.64 -11.90
CA ARG A 15 0.67 10.06 -10.49
C ARG A 15 -0.66 10.15 -9.74
N ARG A 16 -1.78 10.49 -10.38
CA ARG A 16 -3.12 10.49 -9.74
C ARG A 16 -3.64 9.07 -9.52
N ASP A 17 -3.23 8.13 -10.38
CA ASP A 17 -3.57 6.72 -10.28
C ASP A 17 -2.63 5.91 -9.38
N ASP A 18 -1.70 6.54 -8.65
CA ASP A 18 -0.88 5.84 -7.65
C ASP A 18 -1.80 5.38 -6.50
N PRO A 19 -2.12 4.08 -6.39
CA PRO A 19 -3.05 3.59 -5.38
C PRO A 19 -2.49 3.81 -3.97
N LEU A 20 -1.18 4.02 -3.83
CA LEU A 20 -0.54 4.26 -2.55
C LEU A 20 -0.68 5.71 -2.08
N ARG A 21 -1.09 6.66 -2.93
CA ARG A 21 -1.12 8.09 -2.58
C ARG A 21 -1.96 8.43 -1.36
N GLU A 22 -3.05 7.69 -1.15
CA GLU A 22 -3.97 7.86 -0.02
C GLU A 22 -3.41 7.29 1.31
N LEU A 23 -2.32 6.52 1.26
CA LEU A 23 -1.69 5.97 2.45
C LEU A 23 -0.92 7.06 3.22
N THR A 24 -1.13 7.09 4.53
CA THR A 24 -0.32 7.89 5.45
C THR A 24 1.13 7.37 5.49
N PRO A 25 2.11 8.17 5.96
CA PRO A 25 3.49 7.71 6.09
C PRO A 25 3.62 6.41 6.88
N ARG A 26 2.87 6.27 7.98
CA ARG A 26 2.89 5.06 8.81
C ARG A 26 2.29 3.85 8.11
N GLU A 27 1.22 4.03 7.33
CA GLU A 27 0.64 2.95 6.54
C GLU A 27 1.58 2.48 5.42
N ARG A 28 2.33 3.40 4.79
CA ARG A 28 3.36 3.02 3.80
C ARG A 28 4.51 2.25 4.43
N GLU A 29 4.97 2.67 5.60
CA GLU A 29 6.02 1.98 6.34
C GLU A 29 5.59 0.56 6.72
N VAL A 30 4.36 0.41 7.23
CA VAL A 30 3.77 -0.90 7.51
C VAL A 30 3.68 -1.75 6.24
N LEU A 31 3.22 -1.19 5.11
CA LEU A 31 3.11 -1.89 3.83
C LEU A 31 4.47 -2.30 3.25
N SER A 32 5.50 -1.46 3.38
CA SER A 32 6.89 -1.77 3.01
C SER A 32 7.40 -3.00 3.77
N LEU A 33 7.20 -3.04 5.10
CA LEU A 33 7.59 -4.19 5.89
C LEU A 33 6.77 -5.45 5.56
N MET A 34 5.50 -5.30 5.11
CA MET A 34 4.75 -6.45 4.58
C MET A 34 5.40 -6.99 3.30
N ALA A 35 5.85 -6.10 2.41
CA ALA A 35 6.51 -6.46 1.17
C ALA A 35 7.87 -7.15 1.39
N GLU A 36 8.55 -6.82 2.49
CA GLU A 36 9.71 -7.57 2.99
C GLU A 36 9.37 -8.95 3.59
N GLY A 37 8.09 -9.33 3.63
CA GLY A 37 7.63 -10.62 4.17
C GLY A 37 7.52 -10.67 5.70
N ARG A 38 7.54 -9.52 6.40
CA ARG A 38 7.43 -9.49 7.87
C ARG A 38 6.00 -9.84 8.31
N SER A 39 5.86 -10.54 9.44
CA SER A 39 4.57 -10.78 10.11
C SER A 39 4.11 -9.55 10.89
N ASN A 40 2.82 -9.47 11.27
CA ASN A 40 2.30 -8.34 12.04
C ASN A 40 3.04 -8.14 13.38
N THR A 41 3.35 -9.23 14.09
CA THR A 41 4.13 -9.18 15.34
C THR A 41 5.57 -8.71 15.10
N ALA A 42 6.20 -9.11 13.99
CA ALA A 42 7.53 -8.61 13.64
C ALA A 42 7.50 -7.10 13.31
N ILE A 43 6.49 -6.66 12.55
CA ILE A 43 6.25 -5.24 12.25
C ILE A 43 6.03 -4.45 13.53
N ALA A 44 5.20 -4.97 14.45
CA ALA A 44 4.92 -4.31 15.73
C ALA A 44 6.20 -4.08 16.54
N ARG A 45 7.09 -5.08 16.58
CA ARG A 45 8.41 -4.98 17.23
C ARG A 45 9.32 -3.96 16.56
N ILE A 46 9.44 -4.00 15.23
CA ILE A 46 10.29 -3.06 14.46
C ILE A 46 9.82 -1.63 14.65
N LEU A 47 8.51 -1.42 14.62
CA LEU A 47 7.89 -0.10 14.71
C LEU A 47 7.64 0.37 16.14
N VAL A 48 7.96 -0.46 17.14
CA VAL A 48 7.77 -0.22 18.58
C VAL A 48 6.33 0.20 18.91
N VAL A 49 5.36 -0.61 18.44
CA VAL A 49 3.93 -0.43 18.68
C VAL A 49 3.28 -1.75 19.09
N SER A 50 2.01 -1.73 19.48
CA SER A 50 1.25 -2.95 19.77
C SER A 50 0.83 -3.68 18.50
N ASP A 51 0.64 -5.00 18.58
CA ASP A 51 0.12 -5.83 17.49
C ASP A 51 -1.24 -5.29 16.99
N GLY A 52 -2.12 -4.88 17.90
CA GLY A 52 -3.41 -4.28 17.55
C GLY A 52 -3.30 -2.95 16.78
N ALA A 53 -2.24 -2.17 17.02
CA ALA A 53 -1.97 -0.97 16.22
C ALA A 53 -1.59 -1.33 14.78
N VAL A 54 -0.75 -2.36 14.59
CA VAL A 54 -0.40 -2.87 13.26
C VAL A 54 -1.63 -3.40 12.55
N GLU A 55 -2.49 -4.18 13.22
CA GLU A 55 -3.74 -4.67 12.63
C GLU A 55 -4.66 -3.53 12.20
N LYS A 56 -4.74 -2.45 12.98
CA LYS A 56 -5.49 -1.26 12.60
C LYS A 56 -4.92 -0.62 11.34
N HIS A 57 -3.60 -0.46 11.25
CA HIS A 57 -2.94 0.05 10.04
C HIS A 57 -3.18 -0.86 8.83
N VAL A 58 -3.05 -2.18 8.98
CA VAL A 58 -3.31 -3.18 7.93
C VAL A 58 -4.74 -3.07 7.41
N ARG A 59 -5.73 -2.99 8.32
CA ARG A 59 -7.14 -2.83 7.95
C ARG A 59 -7.37 -1.53 7.18
N ASN A 60 -6.80 -0.42 7.64
CA ASN A 60 -6.91 0.86 6.97
C ASN A 60 -6.26 0.85 5.58
N ILE A 61 -5.10 0.21 5.42
CA ILE A 61 -4.45 0.01 4.12
C ILE A 61 -5.41 -0.71 3.17
N PHE A 62 -6.00 -1.82 3.59
CA PHE A 62 -6.94 -2.55 2.73
C PHE A 62 -8.15 -1.72 2.34
N THR A 63 -8.71 -0.94 3.27
CA THR A 63 -9.81 -0.02 2.95
C THR A 63 -9.39 1.04 1.94
N LYS A 64 -8.22 1.66 2.11
CA LYS A 64 -7.71 2.72 1.22
C LYS A 64 -7.32 2.22 -0.17
N LEU A 65 -6.78 1.00 -0.24
CA LEU A 65 -6.50 0.31 -1.49
C LEU A 65 -7.75 -0.33 -2.11
N GLN A 66 -8.94 -0.14 -1.50
CA GLN A 66 -10.20 -0.70 -1.97
C GLN A 66 -10.16 -2.23 -2.15
N LEU A 67 -9.56 -2.92 -1.17
CA LEU A 67 -9.44 -4.38 -1.13
C LEU A 67 -10.50 -4.98 -0.19
N PRO A 68 -11.72 -5.28 -0.68
CA PRO A 68 -12.77 -5.91 0.13
C PRO A 68 -12.36 -7.33 0.55
N PRO A 69 -12.94 -7.87 1.63
CA PRO A 69 -12.81 -9.30 1.93
C PRO A 69 -13.19 -10.14 0.72
N ASP A 70 -12.37 -11.14 0.43
CA ASP A 70 -12.50 -12.02 -0.71
C ASP A 70 -12.10 -13.43 -0.24
N GLU A 71 -12.84 -14.45 -0.67
CA GLU A 71 -12.60 -15.84 -0.27
C GLU A 71 -11.55 -16.53 -1.14
N GLU A 72 -11.32 -16.04 -2.36
CA GLU A 72 -10.39 -16.60 -3.34
C GLU A 72 -9.00 -15.93 -3.27
N GLN A 73 -8.95 -14.67 -2.81
CA GLN A 73 -7.76 -13.83 -2.86
C GLN A 73 -7.32 -13.33 -1.48
N HIS A 74 -6.02 -13.47 -1.20
CA HIS A 74 -5.42 -12.89 0.01
C HIS A 74 -5.16 -11.38 -0.16
N ARG A 75 -5.98 -10.55 0.49
CA ARG A 75 -5.83 -9.07 0.52
C ARG A 75 -4.41 -8.57 0.83
N ARG A 76 -3.68 -9.26 1.71
CA ARG A 76 -2.29 -8.90 2.03
C ARG A 76 -1.38 -9.03 0.81
N VAL A 77 -1.53 -10.12 0.05
CA VAL A 77 -0.76 -10.35 -1.16
C VAL A 77 -1.11 -9.31 -2.21
N LEU A 78 -2.41 -9.02 -2.41
CA LEU A 78 -2.86 -7.96 -3.32
C LEU A 78 -2.28 -6.59 -2.96
N ALA A 79 -2.30 -6.23 -1.67
CA ALA A 79 -1.72 -4.97 -1.19
C ALA A 79 -0.20 -4.90 -1.45
N VAL A 80 0.53 -5.99 -1.24
CA VAL A 80 1.97 -6.08 -1.51
C VAL A 80 2.25 -5.98 -3.01
N LEU A 81 1.47 -6.65 -3.86
CA LEU A 81 1.60 -6.54 -5.32
C LEU A 81 1.34 -5.11 -5.80
N ALA A 82 0.33 -4.44 -5.24
CA ALA A 82 0.08 -3.02 -5.52
C ALA A 82 1.25 -2.13 -5.10
N TYR A 83 1.93 -2.45 -4.00
CA TYR A 83 3.12 -1.73 -3.53
C TYR A 83 4.35 -1.95 -4.41
N LEU A 84 4.57 -3.18 -4.91
CA LEU A 84 5.73 -3.49 -5.75
C LEU A 84 5.56 -3.05 -7.21
N GLY A 85 4.32 -2.86 -7.67
CA GLY A 85 3.99 -2.40 -9.01
C GLY A 85 3.87 -0.89 -9.17
N SER A 86 3.97 -0.11 -8.08
CA SER A 86 3.85 1.36 -8.06
C SER A 86 5.15 2.09 -8.38
#